data_AF-A0A453QGE8-F1
#
_entry.id   AF-A0A453QGE8-F1
#
_cell.length_a   1.000
_cell.length_b   1.000
_cell.length_c   1.000
_cell.angle_alpha   90.00
_cell.angle_beta   90.00
_cell.angle_gamma   90.00
#
_symmetry.space_group_name_H-M   'P 1'
#
loop_
_entity.id
_entity.type
_entity.pdbx_description
1 polymer ?
#
loop_
_entity_poly.entity_id
_entity_poly.type
_entity_poly.pdbx_seq_one_letter_code
_entity_poly.pdbx_strand_id
1 'polypeptide(L)'
;MEYTDHNNQTRPLRIQYVPEEIESMWPYRRSLGTTNDVPIEYYAEGVAHNTSYIDSTFRSTYWNEVYIFVKEKYVLVNYVPGSTNDRILNSPHYIGDSFPFLAGTAFAEYGIDASFDSHSSAEAIIFSGNLCTRINFAPKTTGGYIVEGITTIRQMFPFSEGPSSRRG
;
A
#
# COMPACT_ATOMS: atom_id res chain seq x y z
N MET A 1 11.70 -13.63 -1.96
CA MET A 1 11.35 -12.30 -2.49
C MET A 1 12.50 -11.37 -2.12
N GLU A 2 12.94 -10.46 -2.98
CA GLU A 2 14.10 -9.57 -2.75
C GLU A 2 13.67 -8.12 -2.93
N TYR A 3 14.31 -7.18 -2.23
CA TYR A 3 14.03 -5.75 -2.33
C TYR A 3 15.33 -4.94 -2.43
N THR A 4 15.25 -3.76 -3.05
CA THR A 4 16.37 -2.82 -3.14
C THR A 4 16.24 -1.80 -2.00
N ASP A 5 17.21 -1.81 -1.09
CA ASP A 5 17.25 -0.90 0.05
C ASP A 5 17.56 0.55 -0.36
N HIS A 6 17.58 1.47 0.61
CA HIS A 6 17.90 2.89 0.38
C HIS A 6 19.36 3.13 -0.06
N ASN A 7 20.23 2.11 0.04
CA ASN A 7 21.61 2.14 -0.42
C ASN A 7 21.77 1.46 -1.79
N ASN A 8 20.65 1.20 -2.48
CA ASN A 8 20.61 0.55 -3.78
C ASN A 8 21.15 -0.88 -3.79
N GLN A 9 21.09 -1.59 -2.66
CA GLN A 9 21.52 -2.98 -2.54
C GLN A 9 20.32 -3.93 -2.58
N THR A 10 20.41 -4.99 -3.37
CA THR A 10 19.43 -6.08 -3.38
C THR A 10 19.60 -6.95 -2.14
N ARG A 11 18.54 -7.07 -1.34
CA ARG A 11 18.51 -7.88 -0.12
C ARG A 11 17.35 -8.87 -0.15
N PRO A 12 17.51 -10.06 0.45
CA PRO A 12 16.39 -10.98 0.65
C PRO A 12 15.38 -10.37 1.62
N LEU A 13 14.11 -10.38 1.23
CA LEU A 13 13.00 -10.02 2.10
C LEU A 13 12.90 -11.06 3.22
N ARG A 14 13.24 -10.63 4.44
CA ARG A 14 13.05 -11.42 5.66
C ARG A 14 11.83 -10.89 6.37
N ILE A 15 10.71 -11.61 6.28
CA ILE A 15 9.51 -11.32 7.06
C ILE A 15 9.87 -11.61 8.52
N GLN A 16 10.00 -10.54 9.32
CA GLN A 16 10.11 -10.68 10.77
C GLN A 16 8.69 -10.81 11.31
N TYR A 17 8.37 -11.99 11.83
CA TYR A 17 7.13 -12.18 12.57
C TYR A 17 7.23 -11.42 13.89
N VAL A 18 6.07 -10.96 14.38
CA VAL A 18 5.97 -10.42 15.74
C VAL A 18 6.52 -11.49 16.69
N PRO A 19 7.49 -11.15 17.56
CA PRO A 19 7.97 -12.09 18.56
C PRO A 19 6.80 -12.61 19.41
N GLU A 20 6.74 -13.93 19.62
CA GLU A 20 5.67 -14.61 20.38
C GLU A 20 5.46 -14.01 21.78
N GLU A 21 6.54 -13.50 22.38
CA GLU A 21 6.53 -12.76 23.64
C GLU A 21 5.66 -11.48 23.56
N ILE A 22 5.74 -10.73 22.46
CA ILE A 22 4.92 -9.53 22.23
C ILE A 22 3.46 -9.91 21.97
N GLU A 23 3.20 -10.99 21.21
CA GLU A 23 1.83 -11.47 20.96
C GLU A 23 1.12 -11.86 22.27
N SER A 24 1.84 -12.54 23.17
CA SER A 24 1.31 -12.98 24.46
C SER A 24 0.93 -11.82 25.41
N MET A 25 1.50 -10.64 25.21
CA MET A 25 1.24 -9.44 26.03
C MET A 25 -0.04 -8.68 25.63
N TRP A 26 -0.61 -8.95 24.46
CA TRP A 26 -1.78 -8.22 23.93
C TRP A 26 -3.02 -8.22 24.86
N PRO A 27 -3.39 -9.33 25.53
CA PRO A 27 -4.56 -9.36 26.42
C PRO A 27 -4.38 -8.49 27.68
N TYR A 28 -3.14 -8.25 28.13
CA TYR A 28 -2.84 -7.59 29.41
C TYR A 28 -2.88 -6.05 29.32
N ARG A 29 -2.77 -5.49 28.10
CA ARG A 29 -2.71 -4.04 27.82
C ARG A 29 -3.97 -3.26 28.14
N ARG A 30 -5.15 -3.90 28.21
CA ARG A 30 -6.40 -3.16 28.48
C ARG A 30 -6.52 -2.67 29.94
N SER A 31 -5.55 -3.01 30.80
CA SER A 31 -5.63 -2.79 32.24
C SER A 31 -4.56 -1.89 32.87
N LEU A 32 -3.47 -1.55 32.16
CA LEU A 32 -2.35 -0.80 32.74
C LEU A 32 -1.96 0.38 31.87
N GLY A 33 -2.23 1.59 32.37
CA GLY A 33 -1.66 2.83 31.85
C GLY A 33 -0.26 3.04 32.44
N THR A 34 0.75 2.34 31.92
CA THR A 34 2.15 2.52 32.34
C THR A 34 3.07 2.81 31.16
N THR A 35 4.03 3.69 31.36
CA THR A 35 4.84 4.39 30.35
C THR A 35 6.06 3.63 29.82
N ASN A 36 6.18 2.32 30.07
CA ASN A 36 7.32 1.49 29.64
C ASN A 36 6.85 0.36 28.72
N ASP A 37 6.12 0.72 27.66
CA ASP A 37 5.48 -0.24 26.77
C ASP A 37 6.47 -0.75 25.71
N VAL A 38 7.21 -1.83 26.03
CA VAL A 38 8.03 -2.60 25.07
C VAL A 38 7.28 -2.91 23.76
N PRO A 39 5.96 -3.22 23.75
CA PRO A 39 5.21 -3.34 22.51
C PRO A 39 5.08 -2.01 21.74
N ILE A 40 4.89 -0.87 22.42
CA ILE A 40 4.85 0.44 21.76
C ILE A 40 6.22 0.76 21.17
N GLU A 41 7.31 0.51 21.89
CA GLU A 41 8.67 0.70 21.37
C GLU A 41 8.93 -0.17 20.13
N TYR A 42 8.49 -1.43 20.15
CA TYR A 42 8.59 -2.31 18.99
C TYR A 42 7.76 -1.81 17.79
N TYR A 43 6.48 -1.45 17.98
CA TYR A 43 5.62 -0.98 16.89
C TYR A 43 5.95 0.45 16.43
N ALA A 44 6.43 1.33 17.31
CA ALA A 44 6.68 2.74 17.03
C ALA A 44 8.13 3.04 16.60
N GLU A 45 9.11 2.27 17.08
CA GLU A 45 10.53 2.48 16.75
C GLU A 45 11.13 1.28 16.01
N GLY A 46 10.88 0.06 16.49
CA GLY A 46 11.48 -1.17 15.93
C GLY A 46 10.98 -1.56 14.54
N VAL A 47 9.70 -1.35 14.23
CA VAL A 47 9.09 -1.64 12.92
C VAL A 47 9.07 -0.40 12.02
N ALA A 48 8.81 0.78 12.58
CA ALA A 48 8.68 2.02 11.79
C ALA A 48 10.00 2.52 11.19
N HIS A 49 11.15 2.14 11.75
CA HIS A 49 12.47 2.49 11.22
C HIS A 49 12.96 1.53 10.11
N ASN A 50 12.19 0.49 9.77
CA ASN A 50 12.46 -0.33 8.61
C ASN A 50 11.85 0.32 7.37
N THR A 51 12.66 0.44 6.31
CA THR A 51 12.22 0.84 4.97
C THR A 51 10.91 0.11 4.63
N SER A 52 9.85 0.85 4.27
CA SER A 52 8.50 0.31 4.08
C SER A 52 8.51 -0.95 3.21
N TYR A 53 7.90 -2.01 3.73
CA TYR A 53 7.78 -3.29 3.03
C TYR A 53 6.67 -3.27 1.98
N ILE A 54 5.56 -2.58 2.30
CA ILE A 54 4.38 -2.39 1.47
C ILE A 54 3.92 -0.96 1.69
N ASP A 55 3.82 -0.19 0.61
CA ASP A 55 3.33 1.19 0.68
C ASP A 55 1.81 1.23 0.59
N SER A 56 1.24 0.46 -0.34
CA SER A 56 -0.22 0.36 -0.46
C SER A 56 -0.69 -0.92 -1.13
N THR A 57 -1.99 -1.18 -1.05
CA THR A 57 -2.63 -2.33 -1.69
C THR A 57 -4.07 -2.03 -2.07
N PHE A 58 -4.54 -2.62 -3.17
CA PHE A 58 -5.98 -2.74 -3.42
C PHE A 58 -6.32 -4.13 -3.97
N ARG A 59 -7.55 -4.57 -3.71
CA ARG A 59 -8.03 -5.88 -4.11
C ARG A 59 -8.39 -5.88 -5.61
N SER A 60 -8.00 -6.94 -6.32
CA SER A 60 -8.42 -7.17 -7.70
C SER A 60 -9.89 -7.61 -7.76
N THR A 61 -10.51 -7.50 -8.93
CA THR A 61 -11.85 -8.11 -9.16
C THR A 61 -11.80 -9.63 -9.19
N TYR A 62 -10.64 -10.22 -9.46
CA TYR A 62 -10.45 -11.66 -9.39
C TYR A 62 -10.37 -12.12 -7.95
N TRP A 63 -10.97 -13.29 -7.69
CA TRP A 63 -10.95 -13.90 -6.38
C TRP A 63 -9.53 -14.10 -5.90
N ASN A 64 -9.26 -13.77 -4.64
CA ASN A 64 -7.96 -13.96 -4.00
C ASN A 64 -6.79 -13.24 -4.68
N GLU A 65 -7.03 -12.24 -5.53
CA GLU A 65 -5.96 -11.46 -6.16
C GLU A 65 -5.82 -10.08 -5.51
N VAL A 66 -4.58 -9.65 -5.25
CA VAL A 66 -4.26 -8.34 -4.65
C VAL A 66 -3.07 -7.71 -5.36
N TYR A 67 -3.18 -6.40 -5.64
CA TYR A 67 -2.08 -5.58 -6.11
C TYR A 67 -1.36 -5.01 -4.88
N ILE A 68 -0.06 -5.24 -4.78
CA ILE A 68 0.78 -4.75 -3.69
C ILE A 68 1.82 -3.80 -4.27
N PHE A 69 1.84 -2.56 -3.81
CA PHE A 69 2.74 -1.51 -4.27
C PHE A 69 3.91 -1.32 -3.29
N VAL A 70 5.12 -1.24 -3.85
CA VAL A 70 6.37 -1.00 -3.14
C VAL A 70 7.21 -0.07 -4.01
N LYS A 71 7.37 1.17 -3.58
CA LYS A 71 7.95 2.28 -4.33
C LYS A 71 7.29 2.38 -5.72
N GLU A 72 8.08 2.58 -6.77
CA GLU A 72 7.64 2.66 -8.17
C GLU A 72 7.25 1.31 -8.81
N LYS A 73 7.14 0.24 -8.01
CA LYS A 73 6.85 -1.13 -8.47
C LYS A 73 5.61 -1.69 -7.83
N TYR A 74 5.07 -2.74 -8.46
CA TYR A 74 4.00 -3.53 -7.87
C TYR A 74 4.19 -5.02 -8.14
N VAL A 75 3.51 -5.83 -7.34
CA VAL A 75 3.41 -7.29 -7.47
C VAL A 75 1.93 -7.67 -7.44
N LEU A 76 1.53 -8.63 -8.28
CA LEU A 76 0.20 -9.23 -8.21
C LEU A 76 0.32 -10.57 -7.46
N VAL A 77 -0.43 -10.73 -6.39
CA VAL A 77 -0.39 -11.92 -5.53
C VAL A 77 -1.75 -12.60 -5.53
N ASN A 78 -1.74 -13.93 -5.66
CA ASN A 78 -2.84 -14.79 -5.25
C ASN A 78 -2.67 -15.11 -3.77
N TYR A 79 -3.50 -14.54 -2.91
CA TYR A 79 -3.48 -14.80 -1.46
C TYR A 79 -4.54 -15.85 -1.11
N VAL A 80 -4.22 -16.78 -0.22
CA VAL A 80 -5.09 -17.89 0.19
C VAL A 80 -5.38 -17.77 1.68
N PRO A 81 -6.49 -17.09 2.05
CA PRO A 81 -6.87 -16.94 3.46
C PRO A 81 -6.95 -18.31 4.18
N GLY A 82 -6.37 -18.39 5.38
CA GLY A 82 -6.33 -19.62 6.17
C GLY A 82 -5.28 -20.63 5.70
N SER A 83 -4.36 -20.24 4.82
CA SER A 83 -3.26 -21.06 4.33
C SER A 83 -2.00 -20.22 4.13
N THR A 84 -0.85 -20.87 3.94
CA THR A 84 0.42 -20.24 3.55
C THR A 84 0.74 -20.47 2.07
N ASN A 85 -0.26 -20.90 1.28
CA ASN A 85 -0.12 -21.25 -0.13
C ASN A 85 -0.23 -20.03 -1.06
N ASP A 86 0.10 -18.84 -0.56
CA ASP A 86 0.12 -17.60 -1.33
C ASP A 86 1.13 -17.69 -2.48
N ARG A 87 0.81 -17.09 -3.63
CA ARG A 87 1.65 -17.17 -4.83
C ARG A 87 1.75 -15.83 -5.52
N ILE A 88 2.96 -15.49 -5.96
CA ILE A 88 3.16 -14.38 -6.88
C ILE A 88 2.60 -14.80 -8.25
N LEU A 89 1.63 -14.05 -8.75
CA LEU A 89 1.07 -14.21 -10.10
C LEU A 89 1.82 -13.37 -11.12
N ASN A 90 2.30 -12.20 -10.70
CA ASN A 90 3.11 -11.34 -11.54
C ASN A 90 4.31 -10.82 -10.74
N SER A 91 5.52 -11.00 -11.28
CA SER A 91 6.77 -10.53 -10.67
C SER A 91 6.76 -9.02 -10.44
N PRO A 92 7.69 -8.47 -9.63
CA PRO A 92 7.79 -7.02 -9.48
C PRO A 92 7.98 -6.33 -10.84
N HIS A 93 7.01 -5.50 -11.23
CA HIS A 93 7.05 -4.68 -12.44
C HIS A 93 6.97 -3.20 -12.08
N TYR A 94 7.63 -2.36 -12.87
CA TYR A 94 7.44 -0.92 -12.79
C TYR A 94 5.99 -0.57 -13.11
N ILE A 95 5.42 0.35 -12.33
CA ILE A 95 4.03 0.78 -12.49
C ILE A 95 3.82 1.37 -13.89
N GLY A 96 4.72 2.24 -14.35
CA GLY A 96 4.63 2.86 -15.68
C GLY A 96 4.67 1.86 -16.85
N ASP A 97 5.35 0.73 -16.70
CA ASP A 97 5.42 -0.30 -17.75
C ASP A 97 4.12 -1.12 -17.84
N SER A 98 3.53 -1.47 -16.70
CA SER A 98 2.30 -2.28 -16.64
C SER A 98 1.03 -1.46 -16.80
N PHE A 99 1.07 -0.19 -16.40
CA PHE A 99 -0.02 0.77 -16.52
C PHE A 99 0.48 1.97 -17.34
N PRO A 100 0.60 1.84 -18.68
CA PRO A 100 1.14 2.91 -19.53
C PRO A 100 0.39 4.24 -19.42
N PHE A 101 -0.90 4.20 -19.07
CA PHE A 101 -1.71 5.41 -18.83
C PHE A 101 -1.30 6.20 -17.57
N LEU A 102 -0.43 5.63 -16.72
CA LEU A 102 0.19 6.31 -15.57
C LEU A 102 1.63 6.74 -15.85
N ALA A 103 2.23 6.40 -17.00
CA ALA A 103 3.61 6.75 -17.31
C ALA A 103 3.82 8.28 -17.28
N GLY A 104 4.92 8.74 -16.69
CA GLY A 104 5.21 10.17 -16.52
C GLY A 104 4.36 10.88 -15.46
N THR A 105 3.60 10.14 -14.65
CA THR A 105 2.83 10.69 -13.50
C THR A 105 3.52 10.35 -12.18
N ALA A 106 3.19 11.07 -11.10
CA ALA A 106 3.74 10.79 -9.78
C ALA A 106 3.53 9.33 -9.32
N PHE A 107 2.40 8.72 -9.70
CA PHE A 107 2.07 7.33 -9.37
C PHE A 107 3.06 6.33 -9.98
N ALA A 108 3.56 6.59 -11.19
CA ALA A 108 4.52 5.71 -11.85
C ALA A 108 5.98 6.02 -11.47
N GLU A 109 6.32 7.30 -11.27
CA GLU A 109 7.70 7.73 -11.01
C GLU A 109 8.10 7.58 -9.53
N TYR A 110 7.15 7.80 -8.61
CA TYR A 110 7.41 7.80 -7.16
C TYR A 110 6.64 6.70 -6.41
N GLY A 111 5.69 6.04 -7.09
CA GLY A 111 4.90 4.97 -6.50
C GLY A 111 3.54 5.41 -5.96
N ILE A 112 2.81 4.41 -5.47
CA ILE A 112 1.46 4.55 -4.91
C ILE A 112 1.52 4.29 -3.41
N ASP A 113 1.28 5.33 -2.60
CA ASP A 113 1.47 5.34 -1.14
C ASP A 113 0.20 5.09 -0.34
N ALA A 114 -0.96 5.16 -0.98
CA ALA A 114 -2.22 4.64 -0.47
C ALA A 114 -3.10 4.22 -1.65
N SER A 115 -3.99 3.26 -1.42
CA SER A 115 -4.99 2.86 -2.40
C SER A 115 -6.15 2.10 -1.77
N PHE A 116 -7.28 2.10 -2.47
CA PHE A 116 -8.41 1.22 -2.16
C PHE A 116 -9.19 0.88 -3.43
N ASP A 117 -9.75 -0.31 -3.48
CA ASP A 117 -10.68 -0.70 -4.55
C ASP A 117 -12.00 0.04 -4.39
N SER A 118 -12.63 0.34 -5.51
CA SER A 118 -14.00 0.84 -5.52
C SER A 118 -14.97 -0.33 -5.70
N HIS A 119 -16.24 -0.11 -5.34
CA HIS A 119 -17.29 -1.09 -5.58
C HIS A 119 -17.61 -1.30 -7.08
N SER A 120 -17.15 -0.41 -7.96
CA SER A 120 -17.30 -0.53 -9.41
C SER A 120 -16.32 -1.55 -9.98
N SER A 121 -16.76 -2.33 -10.98
CA SER A 121 -15.93 -3.39 -11.56
C SER A 121 -14.62 -2.83 -12.13
N ALA A 122 -13.49 -3.30 -11.57
CA ALA A 122 -12.13 -3.00 -11.99
C ALA A 122 -11.68 -1.55 -11.81
N GLU A 123 -12.31 -0.81 -10.88
CA GLU A 123 -11.91 0.55 -10.54
C GLU A 123 -11.25 0.62 -9.15
N ALA A 124 -10.21 1.46 -9.03
CA ALA A 124 -9.54 1.75 -7.77
C ALA A 124 -9.20 3.23 -7.67
N ILE A 125 -9.09 3.74 -6.44
CA ILE A 125 -8.54 5.07 -6.17
C ILE A 125 -7.13 4.88 -5.64
N ILE A 126 -6.18 5.56 -6.27
CA ILE A 126 -4.75 5.49 -5.96
C ILE A 126 -4.24 6.88 -5.56
N PHE A 127 -3.26 6.91 -4.66
CA PHE A 127 -2.68 8.11 -4.08
C PHE A 127 -1.15 8.12 -4.24
N SER A 128 -0.59 9.32 -4.36
CA SER A 128 0.85 9.56 -4.32
C SER A 128 1.08 10.98 -3.79
N GLY A 129 1.55 11.08 -2.55
CA GLY A 129 1.66 12.35 -1.84
C GLY A 129 0.31 13.04 -1.68
N ASN A 130 0.16 14.23 -2.27
CA ASN A 130 -1.09 15.00 -2.23
C ASN A 130 -1.99 14.80 -3.46
N LEU A 131 -1.60 13.92 -4.39
CA LEU A 131 -2.34 13.62 -5.61
C LEU A 131 -3.12 12.32 -5.46
N CYS A 132 -4.27 12.26 -6.12
CA CYS A 132 -5.04 11.04 -6.28
C CYS A 132 -5.74 11.01 -7.64
N THR A 133 -6.11 9.82 -8.07
CA THR A 133 -6.89 9.59 -9.29
C THR A 133 -7.70 8.32 -9.14
N ARG A 134 -8.85 8.26 -9.82
CA ARG A 134 -9.62 7.02 -9.99
C ARG A 134 -9.25 6.39 -11.32
N ILE A 135 -8.86 5.13 -11.28
CA ILE A 135 -8.43 4.38 -12.45
C ILE A 135 -9.36 3.20 -12.69
N ASN A 136 -9.45 2.77 -13.95
CA ASN A 136 -9.82 1.41 -14.28
C ASN A 136 -8.53 0.64 -14.54
N PHE A 137 -8.24 -0.38 -13.72
CA PHE A 137 -6.98 -1.12 -13.77
C PHE A 137 -6.99 -2.30 -14.76
N ALA A 138 -8.13 -2.53 -15.45
CA ALA A 138 -8.31 -3.52 -16.53
C ALA A 138 -7.51 -4.83 -16.33
N PRO A 139 -7.82 -5.60 -15.27
CA PRO A 139 -6.96 -6.69 -14.81
C PRO A 139 -6.70 -7.72 -15.92
N LYS A 140 -5.47 -8.23 -15.96
CA LYS A 140 -4.97 -9.21 -16.95
C LYS A 140 -4.88 -8.67 -18.39
N THR A 141 -5.03 -7.36 -18.58
CA THR A 141 -4.87 -6.68 -19.86
C THR A 141 -4.05 -5.39 -19.68
N THR A 142 -3.69 -4.73 -20.78
CA THR A 142 -3.05 -3.40 -20.78
C THR A 142 -4.05 -2.27 -21.08
N GLY A 143 -5.35 -2.57 -21.13
CA GLY A 143 -6.41 -1.63 -21.54
C GLY A 143 -6.93 -0.70 -20.44
N GLY A 144 -6.15 -0.50 -19.37
CA GLY A 144 -6.54 0.38 -18.27
C GLY A 144 -6.52 1.85 -18.66
N TYR A 145 -7.20 2.69 -17.88
CA TYR A 145 -7.31 4.11 -18.14
C TYR A 145 -7.65 4.90 -16.88
N ILE A 146 -7.43 6.22 -16.94
CA ILE A 146 -7.86 7.17 -15.91
C ILE A 146 -9.36 7.41 -16.08
N VAL A 147 -10.16 7.05 -15.07
CA VAL A 147 -11.61 7.30 -15.03
C VAL A 147 -11.89 8.74 -14.60
N GLU A 148 -11.13 9.22 -13.61
CA GLU A 148 -11.26 10.57 -13.09
C GLU A 148 -9.88 11.19 -12.91
N GLY A 149 -9.71 12.40 -13.43
CA GLY A 149 -8.41 13.05 -13.63
C GLY A 149 -7.49 13.07 -12.40
N ILE A 150 -6.20 13.24 -12.66
CA ILE A 150 -5.21 13.42 -11.60
C ILE A 150 -5.45 14.76 -10.93
N THR A 151 -5.83 14.71 -9.65
CA THR A 151 -6.25 15.88 -8.90
C THR A 151 -5.69 15.83 -7.49
N THR A 152 -5.79 16.93 -6.76
CA THR A 152 -5.40 16.92 -5.35
C THR A 152 -6.44 16.18 -4.51
N ILE A 153 -6.03 15.60 -3.38
CA ILE A 153 -6.94 14.92 -2.45
C ILE A 153 -8.13 15.81 -2.07
N ARG A 154 -7.92 17.12 -1.91
CA ARG A 154 -8.98 18.08 -1.58
C ARG A 154 -10.00 18.26 -2.69
N GLN A 155 -9.56 18.21 -3.95
CA GLN A 155 -10.45 18.35 -5.10
C GLN A 155 -11.27 17.07 -5.31
N MET A 156 -10.66 15.90 -5.14
CA MET A 156 -11.35 14.61 -5.21
C MET A 156 -12.30 14.40 -4.03
N PHE A 157 -11.89 14.80 -2.82
CA PHE A 157 -12.63 14.65 -1.57
C PHE A 157 -12.77 16.00 -0.86
N PRO A 158 -13.71 16.86 -1.27
CA PRO A 158 -13.89 18.20 -0.68
C PRO A 158 -14.18 18.19 0.83
N PHE A 159 -14.72 17.09 1.36
CA PHE A 159 -14.98 16.94 2.79
C PHE A 159 -13.71 16.76 3.65
N SER A 160 -12.55 16.52 3.03
CA SER A 160 -11.27 16.38 3.73
C SER A 160 -10.75 17.71 4.30
N GLU A 161 -11.37 18.84 3.97
CA GLU A 161 -11.11 20.11 4.63
C GLU A 161 -11.70 20.11 6.04
N GLY A 162 -10.84 20.05 7.05
CA GLY A 162 -11.25 20.26 8.43
C GLY A 162 -11.89 21.65 8.62
N PRO A 163 -12.83 21.82 9.57
CA PRO A 163 -13.49 23.10 9.84
C PRO A 163 -12.53 24.23 10.29
N SER A 164 -11.24 23.95 10.50
CA SER A 164 -10.21 24.92 10.91
C SER A 164 -9.65 25.79 9.78
N SER A 165 -9.93 25.50 8.50
CA SER A 165 -9.45 26.32 7.37
C SER A 165 -10.27 27.60 7.11
N ARG A 166 -11.27 27.91 7.93
CA ARG A 166 -12.11 29.11 7.84
C ARG A 166 -11.87 30.10 8.97
N ARG A 167 -10.62 30.45 9.24
CA ARG A 167 -10.29 31.69 9.97
C ARG A 167 -9.35 32.52 9.11
N GLY A 168 -9.91 33.56 8.51
CA GLY A 168 -9.16 34.71 7.99
C GLY A 168 -8.76 35.66 9.10
#